data_AF-A0A524GFV1-F1
#
_entry.id   AF-A0A524GFV1-F1
#
_cell.length_a   1.000
_cell.length_b   1.000
_cell.length_c   1.000
_cell.angle_alpha   90.00
_cell.angle_beta   90.00
_cell.angle_gamma   90.00
#
_symmetry.space_group_name_H-M   'P 1'
#
loop_
_entity.id
_entity.type
_entity.pdbx_description
1 polymer ?
#
loop_
_entity_poly.entity_id
_entity_poly.type
_entity_poly.pdbx_seq_one_letter_code
_entity_poly.pdbx_strand_id
1 'polypeptide(L)'
;MLAGAANKIRMPRCYRGVELDINDDFSSGWLQVLDQLDEAVIVLDHERILRHVNHAARRLLGYEEGQPIGGRCRLTTRGVDCENACPLTFALETGLKSVEDFSTVYHAVDGRALHLDVTVIPLAVAGGKFRGAVEILRPTHPRPGFFTCGQSDVAAGLQRQASALAGLEGDVVLVGEGPSCRDVARTIHRFSGLPDELFSEWSGAWPDTPPWPPGTVYAFGHGHFSELESGRPEGWRIIVGMLTREPDLDGREVWELPDVADLSGDLNRMIGAWVDELAPGKSVSAAALARLVSIACESGLEEVERILETALAAASDRVDVHHLPEDGQRTVLVDELLKNDKPLAALEERVVREVVERCGWR
;
A
#
# COMPACT_ATOMS: atom_id res chain seq x y z
N MET A 1 -55.28 -40.57 1.19
CA MET A 1 -54.28 -40.59 0.10
C MET A 1 -54.44 -39.34 -0.73
N LEU A 2 -53.68 -38.29 -0.43
CA LEU A 2 -53.46 -37.13 -1.31
C LEU A 2 -52.00 -36.72 -1.10
N ALA A 3 -51.12 -37.25 -1.94
CA ALA A 3 -49.71 -36.87 -1.96
C ALA A 3 -49.58 -35.59 -2.81
N GLY A 4 -49.10 -34.53 -2.18
CA GLY A 4 -48.88 -33.22 -2.78
C GLY A 4 -47.75 -33.23 -3.80
N ALA A 5 -47.93 -32.43 -4.85
CA ALA A 5 -46.95 -32.19 -5.89
C ALA A 5 -45.69 -31.53 -5.30
N ALA A 6 -44.57 -32.24 -5.34
CA ALA A 6 -43.26 -31.67 -5.07
C ALA A 6 -42.88 -30.72 -6.21
N ASN A 7 -42.84 -29.42 -5.91
CA ASN A 7 -42.40 -28.38 -6.81
C ASN A 7 -40.90 -28.58 -7.08
N LYS A 8 -40.54 -29.02 -8.30
CA LYS A 8 -39.14 -29.17 -8.71
C LYS A 8 -38.53 -27.78 -8.90
N ILE A 9 -37.88 -27.27 -7.84
CA ILE A 9 -37.05 -26.06 -7.91
C ILE A 9 -35.92 -26.34 -8.90
N ARG A 10 -35.92 -25.60 -10.01
CA ARG A 10 -34.93 -25.74 -11.07
C ARG A 10 -33.63 -25.09 -10.57
N MET A 11 -32.65 -25.90 -10.18
CA MET A 11 -31.36 -25.39 -9.68
C MET A 11 -30.67 -24.50 -10.72
N PRO A 12 -30.12 -23.33 -10.32
CA PRO A 12 -29.31 -22.49 -11.19
C PRO A 12 -28.09 -23.23 -11.75
N ARG A 13 -27.64 -22.82 -12.95
CA ARG A 13 -26.55 -23.49 -13.69
C ARG A 13 -25.21 -23.51 -12.93
N CYS A 14 -24.99 -22.58 -12.00
CA CYS A 14 -23.76 -22.46 -11.21
C CYS A 14 -23.54 -23.57 -10.16
N TYR A 15 -24.52 -24.45 -9.92
CA TYR A 15 -24.42 -25.55 -8.93
C TYR A 15 -24.17 -26.94 -9.55
N ARG A 16 -23.89 -27.05 -10.86
CA ARG A 16 -23.60 -28.36 -11.49
C ARG A 16 -22.16 -28.80 -11.19
N GLY A 17 -22.00 -29.93 -10.52
CA GLY A 17 -20.71 -30.60 -10.27
C GLY A 17 -20.18 -30.50 -8.84
N VAL A 18 -20.91 -29.82 -7.93
CA VAL A 18 -20.63 -29.89 -6.50
C VAL A 18 -21.48 -31.02 -5.92
N GLU A 19 -20.86 -32.11 -5.46
CA GLU A 19 -21.53 -33.06 -4.55
C GLU A 19 -21.77 -32.33 -3.23
N LEU A 20 -22.94 -31.73 -3.13
CA LEU A 20 -23.51 -31.33 -1.85
C LEU A 20 -23.86 -32.63 -1.14
N ASP A 21 -23.14 -33.00 -0.09
CA ASP A 21 -23.62 -34.01 0.84
C ASP A 21 -24.82 -33.39 1.57
N ILE A 22 -26.02 -33.65 1.05
CA ILE A 22 -27.27 -32.95 1.39
C ILE A 22 -27.87 -33.44 2.72
N ASN A 23 -27.08 -34.09 3.58
CA ASN A 23 -27.54 -34.54 4.89
C ASN A 23 -27.33 -33.51 6.01
N ASP A 24 -26.91 -32.28 5.69
CA ASP A 24 -26.66 -31.28 6.72
C ASP A 24 -27.32 -29.93 6.38
N ASP A 25 -28.51 -29.70 6.97
CA ASP A 25 -29.33 -28.50 7.29
C ASP A 25 -29.03 -27.09 6.68
N PHE A 26 -28.29 -26.97 5.58
CA PHE A 26 -28.10 -25.76 4.81
C PHE A 26 -29.09 -25.74 3.66
N SER A 27 -30.37 -25.51 3.99
CA SER A 27 -31.43 -25.41 2.99
C SER A 27 -31.05 -24.45 1.86
N SER A 28 -31.26 -24.84 0.61
CA SER A 28 -30.85 -24.09 -0.60
C SER A 28 -31.35 -22.64 -0.70
N GLY A 29 -32.32 -22.23 0.12
CA GLY A 29 -32.94 -20.91 0.09
C GLY A 29 -32.04 -19.76 0.58
N TRP A 30 -31.24 -19.94 1.62
CA TRP A 30 -30.42 -18.84 2.14
C TRP A 30 -29.19 -18.56 1.26
N LEU A 31 -28.65 -19.58 0.58
CA LEU A 31 -27.59 -19.39 -0.44
C LEU A 31 -28.09 -18.52 -1.60
N GLN A 32 -29.35 -18.71 -2.02
CA GLN A 32 -29.98 -17.84 -3.02
C GLN A 32 -30.13 -16.40 -2.53
N VAL A 33 -30.35 -16.20 -1.22
CA VAL A 33 -30.37 -14.86 -0.62
C VAL A 33 -28.98 -14.23 -0.70
N LEU A 34 -27.92 -14.97 -0.37
CA LEU A 34 -26.54 -14.47 -0.48
C LEU A 34 -26.15 -14.10 -1.91
N ASP A 35 -26.66 -14.81 -2.91
CA ASP A 35 -26.46 -14.48 -4.32
C ASP A 35 -27.07 -13.14 -4.73
N GLN A 36 -28.08 -12.65 -4.00
CA GLN A 36 -28.69 -11.34 -4.24
C GLN A 36 -27.97 -10.19 -3.51
N LEU A 37 -26.95 -10.50 -2.70
CA LEU A 37 -26.17 -9.47 -2.02
C LEU A 37 -25.12 -8.87 -2.96
N ASP A 38 -24.99 -7.54 -2.91
CA ASP A 38 -23.92 -6.82 -3.60
C ASP A 38 -22.58 -6.94 -2.88
N GLU A 39 -22.58 -7.36 -1.62
CA GLU A 39 -21.37 -7.61 -0.83
C GLU A 39 -20.76 -8.96 -1.20
N ALA A 40 -19.42 -9.03 -1.28
CA ALA A 40 -18.72 -10.26 -1.61
C ALA A 40 -18.74 -11.21 -0.41
N VAL A 41 -19.43 -12.34 -0.55
CA VAL A 41 -19.59 -13.33 0.52
C VAL A 41 -19.12 -14.71 0.06
N ILE A 42 -18.33 -15.36 0.91
CA ILE A 42 -17.93 -16.76 0.77
C ILE A 42 -18.34 -17.58 1.99
N VAL A 43 -18.61 -18.87 1.76
CA VAL A 43 -19.00 -19.81 2.80
C VAL A 43 -18.04 -20.99 2.80
N LEU A 44 -17.51 -21.29 3.99
CA LEU A 44 -16.62 -22.39 4.28
C LEU A 44 -17.35 -23.46 5.11
N ASP A 45 -17.04 -24.73 4.90
CA ASP A 45 -17.44 -25.80 5.82
C ASP A 45 -16.47 -25.97 7.00
N HIS A 46 -16.76 -26.95 7.85
CA HIS A 46 -15.95 -27.29 9.02
C HIS A 46 -14.52 -27.74 8.69
N GLU A 47 -14.26 -28.19 7.46
CA GLU A 47 -12.92 -28.52 6.95
C GLU A 47 -12.24 -27.33 6.25
N ARG A 48 -12.87 -26.15 6.30
CA ARG A 48 -12.44 -24.90 5.65
C ARG A 48 -12.40 -25.00 4.12
N ILE A 49 -13.26 -25.84 3.55
CA ILE A 49 -13.44 -25.97 2.10
C ILE A 49 -14.50 -24.96 1.66
N LEU A 50 -14.24 -24.23 0.58
CA LEU A 50 -15.20 -23.33 -0.03
C LEU A 50 -16.42 -24.11 -0.54
N ARG A 51 -17.59 -23.84 0.03
CA ARG A 51 -18.89 -24.43 -0.36
C ARG A 51 -19.72 -23.49 -1.21
N HIS A 52 -19.56 -22.18 -1.04
CA HIS A 52 -20.28 -21.17 -1.81
C HIS A 52 -19.47 -19.88 -1.93
N VAL A 53 -19.58 -19.23 -3.09
CA VAL A 53 -19.02 -17.91 -3.40
C VAL A 53 -20.08 -17.21 -4.22
N ASN A 54 -20.65 -16.14 -3.68
CA ASN A 54 -21.74 -15.43 -4.31
C ASN A 54 -21.26 -14.65 -5.55
N HIS A 55 -22.19 -14.05 -6.30
CA HIS A 55 -21.86 -13.33 -7.53
C HIS A 55 -20.86 -12.18 -7.31
N ALA A 56 -20.96 -11.44 -6.21
CA ALA A 56 -20.03 -10.36 -5.89
C ALA A 56 -18.61 -10.88 -5.58
N ALA A 57 -18.50 -11.94 -4.77
CA ALA A 57 -17.21 -12.55 -4.45
C ALA A 57 -16.57 -13.22 -5.66
N ARG A 58 -17.35 -13.83 -6.57
CA ARG A 58 -16.82 -14.37 -7.83
C ARG A 58 -16.16 -13.28 -8.68
N ARG A 59 -16.84 -12.13 -8.86
CA ARG A 59 -16.28 -10.99 -9.61
C ARG A 59 -15.00 -10.46 -8.95
N LEU A 60 -15.01 -10.32 -7.63
CA LEU A 60 -13.87 -9.82 -6.87
C LEU A 60 -12.64 -10.73 -6.98
N LEU A 61 -12.85 -12.03 -6.77
CA LEU A 61 -11.80 -13.06 -6.78
C LEU A 61 -11.39 -13.50 -8.20
N GLY A 62 -12.08 -13.03 -9.25
CA GLY A 62 -11.77 -13.37 -10.65
C GLY A 62 -12.27 -14.73 -11.12
N TYR A 63 -13.32 -15.28 -10.48
CA TYR A 63 -13.97 -16.52 -10.94
C TYR A 63 -14.93 -16.25 -12.08
N GLU A 64 -14.85 -17.07 -13.13
CA GLU A 64 -15.85 -17.09 -14.19
C GLU A 64 -17.19 -17.63 -13.69
N GLU A 65 -18.27 -17.25 -14.38
CA GLU A 65 -19.60 -17.75 -14.07
C GLU A 65 -19.68 -19.25 -14.33
N GLY A 66 -20.06 -20.03 -13.31
CA GLY A 66 -20.13 -21.49 -13.41
C GLY A 66 -18.77 -22.19 -13.32
N GLN A 67 -17.66 -21.47 -13.17
CA GLN A 67 -16.39 -22.08 -12.79
C GLN A 67 -16.57 -22.85 -11.46
N PRO A 68 -16.14 -24.12 -11.39
CA PRO A 68 -16.18 -24.88 -10.16
C PRO A 68 -15.35 -24.16 -9.09
N ILE A 69 -15.95 -24.02 -7.91
CA ILE A 69 -15.25 -23.54 -6.72
C ILE A 69 -14.91 -24.78 -5.91
N GLY A 70 -13.66 -24.91 -5.50
CA GLY A 70 -13.21 -26.02 -4.67
C GLY A 70 -11.78 -25.80 -4.20
N GLY A 71 -11.48 -26.32 -3.01
CA GLY A 71 -10.19 -26.16 -2.35
C GLY A 71 -10.32 -25.58 -0.95
N ARG A 72 -9.25 -25.73 -0.17
CA ARG A 72 -9.13 -25.02 1.11
C ARG A 72 -9.04 -23.53 0.83
N CYS A 73 -9.64 -22.70 1.68
CA CYS A 73 -9.58 -21.23 1.57
C CYS A 73 -8.15 -20.75 1.25
N ARG A 74 -7.15 -21.20 2.03
CA ARG A 74 -5.71 -20.91 1.84
C ARG A 74 -5.16 -21.23 0.44
N LEU A 75 -5.61 -22.33 -0.19
CA LEU A 75 -5.13 -22.75 -1.51
C LEU A 75 -5.78 -21.94 -2.64
N THR A 76 -6.90 -21.31 -2.33
CA THR A 76 -7.78 -20.65 -3.29
C THR A 76 -7.54 -19.15 -3.29
N THR A 77 -7.30 -18.58 -2.10
CA THR A 77 -7.04 -17.14 -1.91
C THR A 77 -5.57 -16.82 -1.72
N ARG A 78 -4.68 -17.82 -1.60
CA ARG A 78 -3.23 -17.65 -1.32
C ARG A 78 -2.94 -16.54 -0.27
N GLY A 79 -3.79 -16.44 0.77
CA GLY A 79 -3.64 -15.42 1.79
C GLY A 79 -2.33 -15.57 2.54
N VAL A 80 -1.51 -14.52 2.56
CA VAL A 80 -0.20 -14.50 3.22
C VAL A 80 -0.33 -14.80 4.72
N ASP A 81 -1.46 -14.37 5.32
CA ASP A 81 -1.77 -14.55 6.74
C ASP A 81 -2.31 -15.93 7.11
N CYS A 82 -2.62 -16.80 6.14
CA CYS A 82 -3.26 -18.08 6.44
C CYS A 82 -2.37 -19.08 7.21
N GLU A 83 -1.07 -18.79 7.41
CA GLU A 83 -0.13 -19.65 8.15
C GLU A 83 0.08 -19.19 9.61
N ASN A 84 0.06 -17.88 9.88
CA ASN A 84 0.36 -17.32 11.21
C ASN A 84 -0.76 -16.46 11.82
N ALA A 85 -1.71 -15.94 11.01
CA ALA A 85 -2.70 -14.95 11.44
C ALA A 85 -4.06 -15.08 10.71
N CYS A 86 -4.60 -16.30 10.57
CA CYS A 86 -5.90 -16.51 9.95
C CYS A 86 -7.05 -15.96 10.85
N PRO A 87 -7.89 -15.03 10.39
CA PRO A 87 -8.95 -14.42 11.21
C PRO A 87 -9.98 -15.44 11.70
N LEU A 88 -10.26 -16.48 10.90
CA LEU A 88 -11.11 -17.60 11.32
C LEU A 88 -10.47 -18.43 12.45
N THR A 89 -9.17 -18.71 12.37
CA THR A 89 -8.47 -19.42 13.46
C THR A 89 -8.52 -18.57 14.73
N PHE A 90 -8.22 -17.28 14.63
CA PHE A 90 -8.28 -16.35 15.76
C PHE A 90 -9.68 -16.33 16.39
N ALA A 91 -10.74 -16.21 15.58
CA ALA A 91 -12.13 -16.24 16.07
C ALA A 91 -12.46 -17.52 16.85
N LEU A 92 -12.02 -18.68 16.34
CA LEU A 92 -12.29 -19.98 16.96
C LEU A 92 -11.52 -20.20 18.26
N GLU A 93 -10.24 -19.81 18.29
CA GLU A 93 -9.39 -19.97 19.48
C GLU A 93 -9.81 -19.03 20.62
N THR A 94 -10.28 -17.84 20.28
CA THR A 94 -10.74 -16.83 21.26
C THR A 94 -12.22 -16.97 21.61
N GLY A 95 -12.97 -17.83 20.91
CA GLY A 95 -14.41 -18.03 21.12
C GLY A 95 -15.26 -16.81 20.74
N LEU A 96 -14.78 -15.99 19.80
CA LEU A 96 -15.50 -14.82 19.32
C LEU A 96 -16.66 -15.21 18.39
N LYS A 97 -17.75 -14.44 18.45
CA LYS A 97 -18.92 -14.61 17.57
C LYS A 97 -18.65 -14.12 16.15
N SER A 98 -17.78 -13.13 16.02
CA SER A 98 -17.32 -12.55 14.76
C SER A 98 -15.95 -11.91 14.98
N VAL A 99 -15.18 -11.80 13.91
CA VAL A 99 -14.03 -10.90 13.78
C VAL A 99 -14.39 -9.94 12.65
N GLU A 100 -14.36 -8.64 12.93
CA GLU A 100 -14.77 -7.59 12.00
C GLU A 100 -13.55 -6.80 11.53
N ASP A 101 -13.62 -6.29 10.31
CA ASP A 101 -12.63 -5.41 9.68
C ASP A 101 -11.16 -5.87 9.82
N PHE A 102 -10.93 -7.18 9.64
CA PHE A 102 -9.59 -7.73 9.63
C PHE A 102 -8.91 -7.45 8.29
N SER A 103 -8.00 -6.48 8.27
CA SER A 103 -7.21 -6.13 7.09
C SER A 103 -6.25 -7.27 6.72
N THR A 104 -6.36 -7.77 5.49
CA THR A 104 -5.54 -8.86 4.94
C THR A 104 -5.41 -8.74 3.42
N VAL A 105 -4.54 -9.55 2.83
CA VAL A 105 -4.38 -9.64 1.38
C VAL A 105 -4.73 -11.05 0.90
N TYR A 106 -5.71 -11.11 -0.01
CA TYR A 106 -6.00 -12.30 -0.80
C TYR A 106 -5.42 -12.14 -2.20
N HIS A 107 -5.32 -13.23 -2.94
CA HIS A 107 -4.98 -13.23 -4.35
C HIS A 107 -6.18 -13.73 -5.14
N ALA A 108 -6.52 -13.00 -6.20
CA ALA A 108 -7.47 -13.44 -7.20
C ALA A 108 -6.92 -14.67 -7.96
N VAL A 109 -7.79 -15.33 -8.72
CA VAL A 109 -7.43 -16.51 -9.54
C VAL A 109 -6.32 -16.20 -10.54
N ASP A 110 -6.26 -14.96 -11.03
CA ASP A 110 -5.23 -14.44 -11.94
C ASP A 110 -3.90 -14.11 -11.24
N GLY A 111 -3.81 -14.27 -9.91
CA GLY A 111 -2.63 -13.96 -9.11
C GLY A 111 -2.56 -12.52 -8.60
N ARG A 112 -3.51 -11.65 -8.97
CA ARG A 112 -3.51 -10.25 -8.52
C ARG A 112 -3.82 -10.13 -7.02
N ALA A 113 -3.03 -9.33 -6.31
CA ALA A 113 -3.29 -9.00 -4.92
C ALA A 113 -4.62 -8.22 -4.76
N LEU A 114 -5.38 -8.60 -3.74
CA LEU A 114 -6.63 -8.03 -3.32
C LEU A 114 -6.48 -7.63 -1.86
N HIS A 115 -6.35 -6.34 -1.61
CA HIS A 115 -6.40 -5.79 -0.25
C HIS A 115 -7.84 -5.81 0.22
N LEU A 116 -8.09 -6.45 1.37
CA LEU A 116 -9.44 -6.70 1.87
C LEU A 116 -9.51 -6.39 3.37
N ASP A 117 -10.62 -5.77 3.77
CA ASP A 117 -11.12 -5.89 5.13
C ASP A 117 -12.09 -7.07 5.18
N VAL A 118 -11.73 -8.11 5.93
CA VAL A 118 -12.51 -9.34 6.00
C VAL A 118 -13.26 -9.40 7.33
N THR A 119 -14.57 -9.60 7.25
CA THR A 119 -15.37 -10.00 8.41
C THR A 119 -15.58 -11.50 8.39
N VAL A 120 -15.22 -12.19 9.48
CA VAL A 120 -15.39 -13.64 9.63
C VAL A 120 -16.43 -13.94 10.70
N ILE A 121 -17.42 -14.76 10.36
CA ILE A 121 -18.49 -15.18 11.26
C ILE A 121 -18.48 -16.72 11.35
N PRO A 122 -17.93 -17.29 12.43
CA PRO A 122 -18.02 -18.73 12.67
C PRO A 122 -19.47 -19.19 12.84
N LEU A 123 -19.82 -20.27 12.16
CA LEU A 123 -21.10 -20.96 12.29
C LEU A 123 -20.95 -22.10 13.29
N ALA A 124 -21.70 -22.06 14.38
CA ALA A 124 -21.73 -23.11 15.40
C ALA A 124 -23.04 -23.90 15.35
N VAL A 125 -22.97 -25.21 15.62
CA VAL A 125 -24.15 -26.07 15.80
C VAL A 125 -24.62 -26.02 17.26
N ALA A 126 -25.86 -26.44 17.52
CA ALA A 126 -26.35 -26.71 18.88
C ALA A 126 -25.36 -27.65 19.61
N GLY A 127 -24.72 -27.15 20.67
CA GLY A 127 -23.62 -27.83 21.38
C GLY A 127 -22.24 -27.19 21.21
N GLY A 128 -22.12 -26.07 20.48
CA GLY A 128 -20.90 -25.25 20.44
C GLY A 128 -19.79 -25.77 19.52
N LYS A 129 -20.07 -26.78 18.68
CA LYS A 129 -19.11 -27.29 17.69
C LYS A 129 -19.09 -26.41 16.44
N PHE A 130 -17.90 -26.16 15.92
CA PHE A 130 -17.67 -25.46 14.65
C PHE A 130 -18.25 -26.25 13.47
N ARG A 131 -19.05 -25.58 12.63
CA ARG A 131 -19.71 -26.16 11.44
C ARG A 131 -19.15 -25.60 10.12
N GLY A 132 -18.52 -24.43 10.17
CA GLY A 132 -18.12 -23.66 9.01
C GLY A 132 -18.08 -22.17 9.33
N ALA A 133 -17.87 -21.34 8.33
CA ALA A 133 -17.81 -19.89 8.50
C ALA A 133 -18.39 -19.15 7.29
N VAL A 134 -18.89 -17.95 7.54
CA VAL A 134 -19.15 -16.97 6.49
C VAL A 134 -18.03 -15.94 6.55
N GLU A 135 -17.43 -15.64 5.40
CA GLU A 135 -16.50 -14.52 5.27
C GLU A 135 -17.09 -13.48 4.32
N ILE A 136 -17.04 -12.22 4.74
CA ILE A 136 -17.48 -11.07 3.98
C ILE A 136 -16.23 -10.29 3.60
N LEU A 137 -16.02 -10.14 2.29
CA LEU A 137 -14.82 -9.56 1.72
C LEU A 137 -15.10 -8.13 1.28
N ARG A 138 -14.43 -7.14 1.88
CA ARG A 138 -14.57 -5.74 1.49
C ARG A 138 -13.28 -5.27 0.85
N PRO A 139 -13.27 -4.96 -0.45
CA PRO A 139 -12.10 -4.40 -1.10
C PRO A 139 -11.66 -3.10 -0.44
N THR A 140 -10.37 -3.03 -0.12
CA THR A 140 -9.69 -1.83 0.34
C THR A 140 -8.59 -1.45 -0.64
N HIS A 141 -8.05 -0.25 -0.46
CA HIS A 141 -6.85 0.16 -1.17
C HIS A 141 -5.67 0.10 -0.21
N PRO A 142 -4.53 -0.47 -0.64
CA PRO A 142 -3.31 -0.40 0.14
C PRO A 142 -2.96 1.06 0.39
N ARG A 143 -2.40 1.35 1.58
CA ARG A 143 -1.97 2.70 1.94
C ARG A 143 -0.90 3.18 0.96
N PRO A 144 -1.10 4.29 0.23
CA PRO A 144 -0.05 4.86 -0.62
C PRO A 144 1.09 5.38 0.25
N GLY A 145 2.32 5.36 -0.29
CA GLY A 145 3.46 6.08 0.28
C GLY A 145 3.28 7.59 0.18
N PHE A 146 4.13 8.33 0.89
CA PHE A 146 4.01 9.79 0.99
C PHE A 146 4.07 10.47 -0.38
N PHE A 147 4.85 9.95 -1.32
CA PHE A 147 5.05 10.53 -2.65
C PHE A 147 3.85 10.27 -3.57
N THR A 148 3.11 9.19 -3.33
CA THR A 148 1.96 8.79 -4.15
C THR A 148 0.62 9.16 -3.53
N CYS A 149 0.58 9.68 -2.30
CA CYS A 149 -0.66 9.92 -1.56
C CYS A 149 -1.45 11.17 -1.98
N GLY A 150 -1.01 11.94 -2.98
CA GLY A 150 -1.68 13.16 -3.45
C GLY A 150 -3.09 12.96 -4.01
N GLN A 151 -3.77 14.06 -4.31
CA GLN A 151 -5.10 14.10 -4.91
C GLN A 151 -5.12 14.69 -6.32
N SER A 152 -3.99 15.24 -6.81
CA SER A 152 -3.87 15.69 -8.20
C SER A 152 -3.98 14.53 -9.20
N ASP A 153 -4.23 14.88 -10.47
CA ASP A 153 -4.20 13.90 -11.57
C ASP A 153 -2.82 13.23 -11.72
N VAL A 154 -1.75 13.96 -11.39
CA VAL A 154 -0.37 13.43 -11.38
C VAL A 154 -0.25 12.35 -10.30
N ALA A 155 -0.67 12.64 -9.07
CA ALA A 155 -0.66 11.66 -7.98
C ALA A 155 -1.55 10.45 -8.25
N ALA A 156 -2.73 10.66 -8.84
CA ALA A 156 -3.60 9.57 -9.28
C ALA A 156 -2.94 8.72 -10.38
N GLY A 157 -2.16 9.34 -11.27
CA GLY A 157 -1.32 8.66 -12.25
C GLY A 157 -0.23 7.82 -11.59
N LEU A 158 0.47 8.37 -10.59
CA LEU A 158 1.47 7.66 -9.80
C LEU A 158 0.89 6.40 -9.15
N GLN A 159 -0.26 6.50 -8.48
CA GLN A 159 -0.90 5.34 -7.86
C GLN A 159 -1.26 4.27 -8.87
N ARG A 160 -1.85 4.64 -10.02
CA ARG A 160 -2.19 3.68 -11.08
C ARG A 160 -0.95 2.98 -11.62
N GLN A 161 0.14 3.71 -11.85
CA GLN A 161 1.39 3.15 -12.34
C GLN A 161 2.04 2.23 -11.30
N ALA A 162 2.06 2.62 -10.02
CA ALA A 162 2.54 1.76 -8.94
C ALA A 162 1.72 0.46 -8.84
N SER A 163 0.39 0.53 -8.98
CA SER A 163 -0.46 -0.67 -9.01
C SER A 163 -0.20 -1.55 -10.23
N ALA A 164 0.06 -0.95 -11.40
CA ALA A 164 0.40 -1.70 -12.60
C ALA A 164 1.72 -2.45 -12.43
N LEU A 165 2.77 -1.77 -11.93
CA LEU A 165 4.07 -2.36 -11.66
C LEU A 165 4.00 -3.42 -10.55
N ALA A 166 3.16 -3.23 -9.53
CA ALA A 166 2.93 -4.22 -8.48
C ALA A 166 2.36 -5.53 -9.03
N GLY A 167 1.55 -5.48 -10.10
CA GLY A 167 1.03 -6.66 -10.79
C GLY A 167 2.03 -7.38 -11.69
N LEU A 168 3.24 -6.83 -11.88
CA LEU A 168 4.30 -7.45 -12.66
C LEU A 168 5.28 -8.19 -11.72
N GLU A 169 5.73 -9.38 -12.14
CA GLU A 169 6.78 -10.14 -11.45
C GLU A 169 8.21 -9.61 -11.76
N GLY A 170 8.32 -8.60 -12.63
CA GLY A 170 9.60 -8.06 -13.11
C GLY A 170 10.26 -7.04 -12.17
N ASP A 171 11.58 -6.95 -12.28
CA ASP A 171 12.39 -5.94 -11.62
C ASP A 171 12.08 -4.53 -12.15
N VAL A 172 12.23 -3.51 -11.31
CA VAL A 172 11.87 -2.12 -11.63
C VAL A 172 13.04 -1.18 -11.41
N VAL A 173 13.22 -0.22 -12.31
CA VAL A 173 14.15 0.88 -12.13
C VAL A 173 13.37 2.18 -11.97
N LEU A 174 13.66 2.91 -10.89
CA LEU A 174 13.07 4.21 -10.60
C LEU A 174 14.12 5.30 -10.85
N VAL A 175 13.74 6.36 -11.56
CA VAL A 175 14.61 7.51 -11.79
C VAL A 175 13.99 8.72 -11.11
N GLY A 176 14.71 9.28 -10.13
CA GLY A 176 14.25 10.39 -9.30
C GLY A 176 15.06 10.52 -8.01
N GLU A 177 14.70 11.49 -7.17
CA GLU A 177 15.36 11.71 -5.88
C GLU A 177 15.25 10.49 -4.96
N GLY A 178 16.27 10.27 -4.11
CA GLY A 178 16.35 9.13 -3.19
C GLY A 178 15.08 8.86 -2.37
N PRO A 179 14.52 9.88 -1.66
CA PRO A 179 13.31 9.72 -0.88
C PRO A 179 12.09 9.29 -1.71
N SER A 180 11.92 9.89 -2.90
CA SER A 180 10.81 9.56 -3.80
C SER A 180 10.92 8.13 -4.34
N CYS A 181 12.11 7.72 -4.78
CA CYS A 181 12.37 6.36 -5.25
C CYS A 181 12.12 5.33 -4.14
N ARG A 182 12.58 5.59 -2.92
CA ARG A 182 12.40 4.69 -1.77
C ARG A 182 10.92 4.53 -1.42
N ASP A 183 10.18 5.63 -1.36
CA ASP A 183 8.74 5.61 -1.08
C ASP A 183 7.94 4.89 -2.16
N VAL A 184 8.26 5.14 -3.44
CA VAL A 184 7.60 4.46 -4.56
C VAL A 184 7.93 2.97 -4.58
N ALA A 185 9.18 2.58 -4.32
CA ALA A 185 9.57 1.18 -4.20
C ALA A 185 8.77 0.46 -3.10
N ARG A 186 8.66 1.07 -1.93
CA ARG A 186 7.85 0.55 -0.81
C ARG A 186 6.37 0.50 -1.16
N THR A 187 5.86 1.50 -1.89
CA THR A 187 4.48 1.52 -2.39
C THR A 187 4.21 0.36 -3.35
N ILE A 188 5.09 0.12 -4.33
CA ILE A 188 4.97 -1.01 -5.27
C ILE A 188 4.96 -2.34 -4.51
N HIS A 189 5.88 -2.51 -3.54
CA HIS A 189 5.94 -3.70 -2.70
C HIS A 189 4.62 -3.94 -1.95
N ARG A 190 4.11 -2.93 -1.26
CA ARG A 190 2.84 -3.01 -0.52
C ARG A 190 1.67 -3.33 -1.43
N PHE A 191 1.63 -2.70 -2.60
CA PHE A 191 0.58 -2.92 -3.61
C PHE A 191 0.66 -4.32 -4.24
N SER A 192 1.82 -4.97 -4.16
CA SER A 192 2.00 -6.37 -4.57
C SER A 192 1.41 -7.34 -3.54
N GLY A 193 0.92 -6.84 -2.40
CA GLY A 193 0.27 -7.66 -1.38
C GLY A 193 1.22 -8.33 -0.40
N LEU A 194 2.50 -7.97 -0.42
CA LEU A 194 3.52 -8.53 0.46
C LEU A 194 3.54 -7.79 1.81
N PRO A 195 3.82 -8.49 2.94
CA PRO A 195 4.04 -7.88 4.24
C PRO A 195 5.26 -6.95 4.24
N ASP A 196 5.16 -5.83 4.95
CA ASP A 196 6.21 -4.80 5.00
C ASP A 196 7.58 -5.36 5.50
N GLU A 197 7.58 -6.45 6.28
CA GLU A 197 8.81 -7.12 6.75
C GLU A 197 9.61 -7.80 5.63
N LEU A 198 8.98 -8.06 4.49
CA LEU A 198 9.64 -8.62 3.30
C LEU A 198 10.17 -7.53 2.36
N PHE A 199 10.09 -6.26 2.75
CA PHE A 199 10.79 -5.17 2.09
C PHE A 199 12.13 -4.92 2.78
N SER A 200 13.24 -5.08 2.05
CA SER A 200 14.59 -4.89 2.58
C SER A 200 15.36 -3.85 1.79
N GLU A 201 16.02 -2.93 2.49
CA GLU A 201 16.98 -2.02 1.85
C GLU A 201 18.35 -2.71 1.75
N TRP A 202 18.97 -2.61 0.58
CA TRP A 202 20.26 -3.22 0.30
C TRP A 202 21.34 -2.60 1.18
N SER A 203 22.05 -3.47 1.91
CA SER A 203 23.15 -3.08 2.81
C SER A 203 24.49 -3.73 2.42
N GLY A 204 24.58 -4.27 1.20
CA GLY A 204 25.77 -4.95 0.67
C GLY A 204 25.72 -6.49 0.72
N ALA A 205 24.64 -7.07 1.21
CA ALA A 205 24.38 -8.52 1.17
C ALA A 205 22.88 -8.82 1.13
N TRP A 206 22.51 -9.97 0.57
CA TRP A 206 21.12 -10.41 0.52
C TRP A 206 20.62 -10.73 1.93
N PRO A 207 19.39 -10.31 2.30
CA PRO A 207 18.85 -10.53 3.63
C PRO A 207 18.65 -12.02 3.92
N ASP A 208 19.01 -12.44 5.14
CA ASP A 208 18.71 -13.78 5.68
C ASP A 208 17.20 -13.87 5.97
N THR A 209 16.39 -14.12 4.93
CA THR A 209 14.92 -14.13 5.00
C THR A 209 14.33 -15.47 4.53
N PRO A 210 13.09 -15.82 4.92
CA PRO A 210 12.57 -17.19 4.78
C PRO A 210 12.43 -17.63 3.32
N PRO A 211 12.37 -18.95 3.06
CA PRO A 211 12.38 -19.49 1.70
C PRO A 211 11.12 -19.14 0.88
N TRP A 212 10.02 -18.73 1.51
CA TRP A 212 8.77 -18.32 0.85
C TRP A 212 7.85 -17.58 1.82
N PRO A 213 7.09 -16.55 1.38
CA PRO A 213 7.13 -15.94 0.05
C PRO A 213 8.36 -15.05 -0.15
N PRO A 214 8.82 -14.86 -1.40
CA PRO A 214 9.91 -13.96 -1.70
C PRO A 214 9.50 -12.50 -1.47
N GLY A 215 10.46 -11.70 -1.04
CA GLY A 215 10.27 -10.28 -0.77
C GLY A 215 10.71 -9.35 -1.91
N THR A 216 10.93 -8.10 -1.55
CA THR A 216 11.50 -7.07 -2.43
C THR A 216 12.75 -6.50 -1.80
N VAL A 217 13.85 -6.46 -2.56
CA VAL A 217 15.03 -5.69 -2.19
C VAL A 217 15.05 -4.38 -2.96
N TYR A 218 15.27 -3.29 -2.23
CA TYR A 218 15.45 -1.95 -2.76
C TYR A 218 16.90 -1.50 -2.58
N ALA A 219 17.50 -0.92 -3.62
CA ALA A 219 18.76 -0.19 -3.52
C ALA A 219 18.64 1.19 -4.18
N PHE A 220 19.44 2.14 -3.72
CA PHE A 220 19.55 3.45 -4.36
C PHE A 220 20.98 3.72 -4.77
N GLY A 221 21.19 4.04 -6.05
CA GLY A 221 22.50 4.40 -6.61
C GLY A 221 22.83 3.65 -7.89
N HIS A 222 23.82 4.18 -8.58
CA HIS A 222 24.36 3.65 -9.83
C HIS A 222 25.07 2.31 -9.60
N GLY A 223 24.94 1.37 -10.56
CA GLY A 223 25.64 0.08 -10.54
C GLY A 223 25.11 -0.98 -9.55
N HIS A 224 24.18 -0.66 -8.64
CA HIS A 224 23.62 -1.65 -7.69
C HIS A 224 22.79 -2.74 -8.37
N PHE A 225 22.24 -2.48 -9.55
CA PHE A 225 21.41 -3.47 -10.24
C PHE A 225 22.20 -4.75 -10.56
N SER A 226 23.36 -4.61 -11.19
CA SER A 226 24.22 -5.75 -11.56
C SER A 226 24.76 -6.49 -10.33
N GLU A 227 24.99 -5.77 -9.24
CA GLU A 227 25.40 -6.35 -7.95
C GLU A 227 24.30 -7.24 -7.37
N LEU A 228 23.05 -6.73 -7.35
CA LEU A 228 21.89 -7.47 -6.84
C LEU A 228 21.54 -8.68 -7.71
N GLU A 229 21.57 -8.54 -9.04
CA GLU A 229 21.34 -9.69 -9.95
C GLU A 229 22.29 -10.86 -9.63
N SER A 230 23.52 -10.55 -9.20
CA SER A 230 24.47 -11.54 -8.73
C SER A 230 24.08 -12.07 -7.36
N GLY A 231 23.60 -13.33 -7.32
CA GLY A 231 23.25 -13.98 -6.06
C GLY A 231 21.82 -13.75 -5.57
N ARG A 232 20.94 -13.22 -6.44
CA ARG A 232 19.50 -13.10 -6.18
C ARG A 232 18.88 -14.45 -5.76
N PRO A 233 18.24 -14.53 -4.57
CA PRO A 233 17.43 -15.68 -4.20
C PRO A 233 16.20 -15.82 -5.11
N GLU A 234 15.74 -17.06 -5.30
CA GLU A 234 14.63 -17.35 -6.22
C GLU A 234 13.35 -16.56 -5.85
N GLY A 235 12.75 -15.93 -6.87
CA GLY A 235 11.49 -15.20 -6.74
C GLY A 235 11.59 -13.79 -6.12
N TRP A 236 12.75 -13.39 -5.58
CA TRP A 236 12.90 -12.04 -5.02
C TRP A 236 12.86 -10.97 -6.09
N ARG A 237 12.10 -9.90 -5.83
CA ARG A 237 12.01 -8.75 -6.71
C ARG A 237 13.12 -7.75 -6.41
N ILE A 238 13.75 -7.22 -7.44
CA ILE A 238 14.70 -6.11 -7.34
C ILE A 238 14.01 -4.81 -7.76
N ILE A 239 14.13 -3.76 -6.94
CA ILE A 239 13.81 -2.38 -7.32
C ILE A 239 15.05 -1.52 -7.09
N VAL A 240 15.51 -0.79 -8.10
CA VAL A 240 16.66 0.11 -7.97
C VAL A 240 16.25 1.53 -8.30
N GLY A 241 16.48 2.45 -7.35
CA GLY A 241 16.36 3.88 -7.57
C GLY A 241 17.70 4.49 -8.00
N MET A 242 17.66 5.50 -8.87
CA MET A 242 18.84 6.28 -9.25
C MET A 242 18.43 7.73 -9.53
N LEU A 243 19.33 8.67 -9.25
CA LEU A 243 19.05 10.09 -9.48
C LEU A 243 18.93 10.41 -10.98
N THR A 244 19.77 9.79 -11.80
CA THR A 244 19.79 9.99 -13.25
C THR A 244 19.77 8.66 -13.97
N ARG A 245 19.15 8.62 -15.14
CA ARG A 245 19.00 7.41 -15.93
C ARG A 245 20.34 6.93 -16.49
N GLU A 246 20.66 5.66 -16.27
CA GLU A 246 21.81 4.99 -16.91
C GLU A 246 21.49 4.55 -18.35
N PRO A 247 22.49 4.50 -19.25
CA PRO A 247 22.29 4.09 -20.63
C PRO A 247 22.05 2.59 -20.82
N ASP A 248 22.48 1.73 -19.88
CA ASP A 248 22.45 0.26 -20.01
C ASP A 248 21.30 -0.37 -19.20
N LEU A 249 20.06 -0.02 -19.56
CA LEU A 249 18.84 -0.50 -18.90
C LEU A 249 17.91 -1.26 -19.86
N ASP A 250 18.45 -1.81 -20.95
CA ASP A 250 17.67 -2.43 -22.02
C ASP A 250 16.79 -3.58 -21.52
N GLY A 251 15.51 -3.55 -21.90
CA GLY A 251 14.52 -4.58 -21.53
C GLY A 251 14.02 -4.51 -20.08
N ARG A 252 14.39 -3.49 -19.31
CA ARG A 252 13.94 -3.28 -17.93
C ARG A 252 12.74 -2.32 -17.88
N GLU A 253 11.87 -2.51 -16.90
CA GLU A 253 10.79 -1.56 -16.61
C GLU A 253 11.40 -0.35 -15.90
N VAL A 254 11.51 0.76 -16.64
CA VAL A 254 12.06 2.03 -16.13
C VAL A 254 10.92 3.02 -15.92
N TRP A 255 10.82 3.58 -14.72
CA TRP A 255 9.86 4.62 -14.39
C TRP A 255 10.58 5.90 -13.95
N GLU A 256 10.49 6.92 -14.78
CA GLU A 256 10.90 8.28 -14.46
C GLU A 256 9.81 8.94 -13.59
N LEU A 257 10.16 9.27 -12.35
CA LEU A 257 9.27 9.91 -11.41
C LEU A 257 9.14 11.41 -11.75
N PRO A 258 7.96 12.03 -11.53
CA PRO A 258 7.76 13.45 -11.73
C PRO A 258 8.58 14.27 -10.74
N ASP A 259 8.91 15.50 -11.12
CA ASP A 259 9.60 16.42 -10.23
C ASP A 259 8.65 16.90 -9.12
N VAL A 260 9.22 17.33 -8.00
CA VAL A 260 8.48 17.91 -6.86
C VAL A 260 7.59 19.07 -7.30
N ALA A 261 8.02 19.84 -8.30
CA ALA A 261 7.27 20.96 -8.87
C ALA A 261 5.92 20.53 -9.48
N ASP A 262 5.87 19.35 -10.11
CA ASP A 262 4.65 18.78 -10.72
C ASP A 262 3.63 18.35 -9.66
N LEU A 263 4.10 18.10 -8.43
CA LEU A 263 3.30 17.69 -7.27
C LEU A 263 3.08 18.83 -6.27
N SER A 264 3.36 20.07 -6.65
CA SER A 264 3.28 21.25 -5.76
C SER A 264 1.92 21.40 -5.03
N GLY A 265 0.82 21.04 -5.68
CA GLY A 265 -0.53 21.05 -5.10
C GLY A 265 -0.76 20.00 -4.00
N ASP A 266 0.05 18.95 -3.97
CA ASP A 266 -0.08 17.81 -3.06
C ASP A 266 0.95 17.84 -1.90
N LEU A 267 1.97 18.70 -1.95
CA LEU A 267 3.09 18.68 -1.00
C LEU A 267 2.68 18.76 0.48
N ASN A 268 1.65 19.52 0.82
CA ASN A 268 1.13 19.56 2.20
C ASN A 268 0.70 18.17 2.66
N ARG A 269 0.00 17.41 1.80
CA ARG A 269 -0.48 16.06 2.09
C ARG A 269 0.68 15.07 2.10
N MET A 270 1.58 15.18 1.13
CA MET A 270 2.77 14.32 1.01
C MET A 270 3.66 14.45 2.25
N ILE A 271 4.06 15.67 2.63
CA ILE A 271 4.92 15.88 3.80
C ILE A 271 4.21 15.49 5.10
N GLY A 272 2.90 15.76 5.22
CA GLY A 272 2.12 15.31 6.37
C GLY A 272 2.09 13.78 6.49
N ALA A 273 1.89 13.06 5.38
CA ALA A 273 1.92 11.61 5.33
C ALA A 273 3.31 11.05 5.64
N TRP A 274 4.37 11.71 5.14
CA TRP A 274 5.75 11.33 5.40
C TRP A 274 6.09 11.42 6.89
N VAL A 275 5.65 12.49 7.56
CA VAL A 275 5.85 12.63 9.01
C VAL A 275 5.08 11.58 9.80
N ASP A 276 3.83 11.28 9.41
CA ASP A 276 3.05 10.21 10.06
C ASP A 276 3.70 8.84 9.87
N GLU A 277 4.34 8.58 8.74
CA GLU A 277 5.09 7.34 8.49
C GLU A 277 6.37 7.25 9.32
N LEU A 278 7.15 8.33 9.39
CA LEU A 278 8.41 8.37 10.15
C LEU A 278 8.19 8.38 11.67
N ALA A 279 7.13 9.03 12.15
CA ALA A 279 6.82 9.15 13.56
C ALA A 279 5.29 9.14 13.81
N PRO A 280 4.67 7.95 13.80
CA PRO A 280 3.23 7.80 14.01
C PRO A 280 2.74 8.50 15.27
N GLY A 281 1.67 9.29 15.12
CA GLY A 281 1.07 10.06 16.22
C GLY A 281 1.72 11.41 16.51
N LYS A 282 2.88 11.74 15.91
CA LYS A 282 3.42 13.12 15.97
C LYS A 282 2.68 14.01 14.99
N SER A 283 2.33 15.21 15.44
CA SER A 283 1.68 16.22 14.61
C SER A 283 2.70 17.22 14.05
N VAL A 284 2.35 17.90 12.95
CA VAL A 284 3.13 19.02 12.43
C VAL A 284 2.27 20.27 12.49
N SER A 285 2.84 21.37 12.99
CA SER A 285 2.15 22.65 12.96
C SER A 285 1.98 23.15 11.52
N ALA A 286 0.90 23.89 11.24
CA ALA A 286 0.67 24.45 9.91
C ALA A 286 1.85 25.33 9.43
N ALA A 287 2.51 26.05 10.32
CA ALA A 287 3.66 26.88 9.99
C ALA A 287 4.92 26.05 9.70
N ALA A 288 5.18 24.98 10.46
CA ALA A 288 6.27 24.06 10.17
C ALA A 288 6.03 23.30 8.86
N LEU A 289 4.79 22.90 8.60
CA LEU A 289 4.42 22.23 7.35
C LEU A 289 4.64 23.15 6.16
N ALA A 290 4.15 24.40 6.21
CA ALA A 290 4.37 25.38 5.15
C ALA A 290 5.86 25.64 4.89
N ARG A 291 6.67 25.62 5.95
CA ARG A 291 8.14 25.74 5.86
C ARG A 291 8.77 24.54 5.14
N LEU A 292 8.40 23.33 5.52
CA LEU A 292 8.90 22.11 4.88
C LEU A 292 8.47 22.06 3.40
N VAL A 293 7.27 22.52 3.06
CA VAL A 293 6.80 22.66 1.66
C VAL A 293 7.69 23.64 0.88
N SER A 294 8.02 24.81 1.46
CA SER A 294 8.94 25.77 0.81
C SER A 294 10.30 25.13 0.53
N ILE A 295 10.84 24.40 1.51
CA ILE A 295 12.14 23.72 1.38
C ILE A 295 12.07 22.63 0.30
N ALA A 296 10.99 21.85 0.24
CA ALA A 296 10.78 20.86 -0.82
C ALA A 296 10.85 21.50 -2.22
N CYS A 297 10.18 22.64 -2.40
CA CYS A 297 10.18 23.38 -3.67
C CYS A 297 11.55 23.99 -4.01
N GLU A 298 12.32 24.41 -3.02
CA GLU A 298 13.59 25.13 -3.22
C GLU A 298 14.81 24.20 -3.29
N SER A 299 14.79 23.08 -2.57
CA SER A 299 15.97 22.24 -2.31
C SER A 299 15.71 20.74 -2.46
N GLY A 300 14.50 20.35 -2.88
CA GLY A 300 14.14 18.94 -3.10
C GLY A 300 13.75 18.20 -1.81
N LEU A 301 13.34 16.95 -1.96
CA LEU A 301 12.94 16.06 -0.88
C LEU A 301 14.12 15.52 -0.09
N GLU A 302 15.32 15.41 -0.68
CA GLU A 302 16.53 14.99 0.05
C GLU A 302 16.84 15.93 1.23
N GLU A 303 16.72 17.24 1.02
CA GLU A 303 16.91 18.23 2.09
C GLU A 303 15.78 18.16 3.13
N VAL A 304 14.55 17.87 2.70
CA VAL A 304 13.41 17.66 3.60
C VAL A 304 13.63 16.43 4.49
N GLU A 305 14.10 15.31 3.93
CA GLU A 305 14.42 14.08 4.68
C GLU A 305 15.42 14.39 5.80
N ARG A 306 16.55 15.02 5.44
CA ARG A 306 17.61 15.42 6.39
C ARG A 306 17.10 16.31 7.52
N ILE A 307 16.20 17.26 7.21
CA ILE A 307 15.60 18.15 8.21
C ILE A 307 14.61 17.39 9.09
N LEU A 308 13.77 16.53 8.50
CA LEU A 308 12.78 15.74 9.23
C LEU A 308 13.44 14.81 10.25
N GLU A 309 14.54 14.14 9.90
CA GLU A 309 15.30 13.30 10.84
C GLU A 309 15.67 14.08 12.13
N THR A 310 16.17 15.31 11.97
CA THR A 310 16.57 16.16 13.10
C THR A 310 15.36 16.71 13.85
N ALA A 311 14.36 17.20 13.12
CA ALA A 311 13.19 17.84 13.70
C ALA A 311 12.31 16.84 14.49
N LEU A 312 12.15 15.62 13.97
CA LEU A 312 11.39 14.55 14.63
C LEU A 312 12.12 14.01 15.86
N ALA A 313 13.45 13.99 15.88
CA ALA A 313 14.23 13.66 17.06
C ALA A 313 14.10 14.73 18.16
N ALA A 314 14.02 16.01 17.78
CA ALA A 314 13.91 17.13 18.71
C ALA A 314 12.48 17.34 19.27
N ALA A 315 11.46 17.08 18.46
CA ALA A 315 10.06 17.26 18.86
C ALA A 315 9.54 16.11 19.72
N SER A 316 8.81 16.41 20.80
CA SER A 316 8.09 15.39 21.58
C SER A 316 6.85 14.89 20.82
N ASP A 317 5.78 15.69 20.80
CA ASP A 317 4.49 15.31 20.19
C ASP A 317 4.15 16.12 18.93
N ARG A 318 4.82 17.26 18.74
CA ARG A 318 4.51 18.21 17.67
C ARG A 318 5.74 18.88 17.11
N VAL A 319 5.91 18.81 15.79
CA VAL A 319 6.93 19.56 15.05
C VAL A 319 6.42 20.98 14.79
N ASP A 320 6.93 21.92 15.58
CA ASP A 320 6.79 23.36 15.37
C ASP A 320 8.01 23.97 14.66
N VAL A 321 7.85 25.20 14.16
CA VAL A 321 8.86 25.91 13.33
C VAL A 321 10.24 26.00 13.98
N HIS A 322 10.31 26.10 15.31
CA HIS A 322 11.58 26.21 16.04
C HIS A 322 12.41 24.91 16.04
N HIS A 323 11.82 23.77 15.64
CA HIS A 323 12.56 22.53 15.40
C HIS A 323 13.17 22.47 13.99
N LEU A 324 12.76 23.36 13.09
CA LEU A 324 13.26 23.43 11.73
C LEU A 324 14.40 24.44 11.66
N PRO A 325 15.37 24.26 10.74
CA PRO A 325 16.41 25.25 10.54
C PRO A 325 15.80 26.61 10.19
N GLU A 326 16.31 27.66 10.85
CA GLU A 326 16.12 29.01 10.36
C GLU A 326 16.69 29.08 8.95
N ASP A 327 15.98 29.76 8.05
CA ASP A 327 16.16 29.73 6.60
C ASP A 327 17.61 29.50 6.18
N GLY A 328 17.89 28.48 5.37
CA GLY A 328 19.17 28.38 4.67
C GLY A 328 19.44 29.65 3.84
N GLN A 329 18.38 30.35 3.41
CA GLN A 329 18.50 31.67 2.82
C GLN A 329 19.08 32.70 3.80
N ARG A 330 18.78 32.71 5.11
CA ARG A 330 19.42 33.65 6.05
C ARG A 330 20.93 33.43 6.16
N THR A 331 21.39 32.19 6.19
CA THR A 331 22.82 31.89 6.37
C THR A 331 23.60 32.17 5.09
N VAL A 332 23.08 31.75 3.92
CA VAL A 332 23.67 32.09 2.60
C VAL A 332 23.62 33.60 2.35
N LEU A 333 22.52 34.27 2.71
CA LEU A 333 22.37 35.72 2.58
C LEU A 333 23.32 36.47 3.52
N VAL A 334 23.51 36.00 4.76
CA VAL A 334 24.48 36.60 5.69
C VAL A 334 25.91 36.40 5.17
N ASP A 335 26.27 35.22 4.69
CA ASP A 335 27.61 34.96 4.15
C ASP A 335 27.89 35.73 2.84
N GLU A 336 26.89 35.94 1.99
CA GLU A 336 26.99 36.81 0.80
C GLU A 336 27.05 38.29 1.16
N LEU A 337 26.24 38.74 2.14
CA LEU A 337 26.24 40.12 2.62
C LEU A 337 27.56 40.47 3.32
N LEU A 338 28.12 39.54 4.10
CA LEU A 338 29.41 39.71 4.78
C LEU A 338 30.60 39.74 3.81
N LYS A 339 30.45 39.21 2.58
CA LYS A 339 31.44 39.35 1.50
C LYS A 339 31.38 40.69 0.78
N ASN A 340 30.36 41.51 1.05
CA ASN A 340 30.22 42.83 0.46
C ASN A 340 31.01 43.87 1.26
N ASP A 341 31.65 44.84 0.61
CA ASP A 341 32.42 45.90 1.29
C ASP A 341 31.57 46.75 2.25
N LYS A 342 30.24 46.77 2.03
CA LYS A 342 29.26 47.45 2.90
C LYS A 342 28.02 46.57 3.15
N PRO A 343 28.12 45.58 4.06
CA PRO A 343 27.07 44.58 4.29
C PRO A 343 25.70 45.16 4.64
N LEU A 344 25.67 46.17 5.53
CA LEU A 344 24.43 46.81 5.96
C LEU A 344 23.74 47.60 4.85
N ALA A 345 24.51 48.27 3.98
CA ALA A 345 23.94 49.00 2.84
C ALA A 345 23.38 48.05 1.78
N ALA A 346 24.06 46.92 1.53
CA ALA A 346 23.57 45.89 0.62
C ALA A 346 22.28 45.21 1.14
N LEU A 347 22.19 45.00 2.46
CA LEU A 347 20.97 44.51 3.10
C LEU A 347 19.83 45.52 2.99
N GLU A 348 20.10 46.80 3.29
CA GLU A 348 19.12 47.88 3.22
C GLU A 348 18.55 48.04 1.81
N GLU A 349 19.40 48.11 0.79
CA GLU A 349 18.97 48.23 -0.61
C GLU A 349 18.08 47.06 -1.04
N ARG A 350 18.44 45.84 -0.63
CA ARG A 350 17.69 44.63 -0.99
C ARG A 350 16.35 44.55 -0.27
N VAL A 351 16.29 44.85 1.02
CA VAL A 351 15.03 44.89 1.79
C VAL A 351 14.09 45.97 1.23
N VAL A 352 14.62 47.15 0.91
CA VAL A 352 13.82 48.23 0.33
C VAL A 352 13.28 47.82 -1.04
N ARG A 353 14.11 47.22 -1.90
CA ARG A 353 13.67 46.71 -3.22
C ARG A 353 12.57 45.66 -3.09
N GLU A 354 12.73 44.69 -2.19
CA GLU A 354 11.73 43.63 -1.99
C GLU A 354 10.41 44.19 -1.42
N VAL A 355 10.47 45.16 -0.50
CA VAL A 355 9.28 45.86 0.01
C VAL A 355 8.59 46.64 -1.11
N VAL A 356 9.34 47.34 -1.96
CA VAL A 356 8.81 48.09 -3.11
C VAL A 356 8.11 47.18 -4.11
N GLU A 357 8.72 46.03 -4.45
CA GLU A 357 8.15 45.02 -5.34
C GLU A 357 6.87 44.39 -4.76
N ARG A 358 6.88 44.00 -3.47
CA ARG A 358 5.71 43.42 -2.80
C ARG A 358 4.57 44.42 -2.59
N CYS A 359 4.88 45.69 -2.43
CA CYS A 359 3.88 46.76 -2.32
C CYS A 359 3.38 47.24 -3.69
N GLY A 360 3.98 46.80 -4.80
CA GLY A 360 3.57 47.17 -6.16
C GLY A 360 3.87 48.62 -6.52
N TRP A 361 4.84 49.24 -5.85
CA TRP A 361 5.28 50.60 -6.17
C TRP A 361 6.27 50.49 -7.34
N ARG A 362 5.92 51.04 -8.50
CA ARG A 362 6.78 51.07 -9.69
C ARG A 362 7.47 52.42 -9.83
#